data_AF-A0A9D5B6W7-F1
#
_entry.id   AF-A0A9D5B6W7-F1
#
_cell.length_a   1.000
_cell.length_b   1.000
_cell.length_c   1.000
_cell.angle_alpha   90.00
_cell.angle_beta   90.00
_cell.angle_gamma   90.00
#
_symmetry.space_group_name_H-M   'P 1'
#
loop_
_entity.id
_entity.type
_entity.pdbx_description
1 polymer ?
#
loop_
_entity_poly.entity_id
_entity_poly.type
_entity_poly.pdbx_seq_one_letter_code
_entity_poly.pdbx_strand_id
1 'polypeptide(L)'
;MGLPGALPVLNSKVIEFAVKLGLALNCNLAFNSKFDRKQYFYPDLPKGYQISQFDVPIAAAGFLDVDIPLEFGGGHKRFGITRVHMEEDAGKLMHAENGNFSQVDLNRAGVPLLEIVSEPDMRNGIEASEYAAELQRLVRYLGVSNGNMQEGSLRCDVNVSVRPIGQSKFGTKVEVKNLNSFASMSRAIDFEISRQVLLHSQGQEDQIVQETRLWEEGSQNQTFHQ
;
A
#
# COMPACT_ATOMS: atom_id res chain seq x y z
N MET A 1 19.06 5.44 13.21
CA MET A 1 20.27 4.67 13.61
C MET A 1 20.06 3.66 14.73
N GLY A 2 19.08 3.81 15.64
CA GLY A 2 18.81 2.75 16.64
C GLY A 2 19.93 2.52 17.67
N LEU A 3 20.66 3.57 18.04
CA LEU A 3 21.78 3.47 18.98
C LEU A 3 21.29 3.14 20.41
N PRO A 4 22.10 2.44 21.22
CA PRO A 4 21.78 2.16 22.62
C PRO A 4 21.47 3.44 23.40
N GLY A 5 20.37 3.44 24.17
CA GLY A 5 19.93 4.55 25.01
C GLY A 5 19.15 5.66 24.30
N ALA A 6 19.00 5.62 22.97
CA ALA A 6 18.19 6.58 22.23
C ALA A 6 16.69 6.35 22.44
N LEU A 7 15.91 7.43 22.59
CA LEU A 7 14.45 7.41 22.75
C LEU A 7 13.76 8.20 21.62
N PRO A 8 12.63 7.72 21.09
CA PRO A 8 11.88 8.43 20.05
C PRO A 8 11.13 9.63 20.64
N VAL A 9 11.07 10.73 19.90
CA VAL A 9 10.23 11.89 20.18
C VAL A 9 9.34 12.13 18.98
N LEU A 10 8.03 12.25 19.22
CA LEU A 10 7.04 12.39 18.15
C LEU A 10 7.15 13.78 17.48
N ASN A 11 7.19 13.80 16.16
CA ASN A 11 7.13 15.01 15.37
C ASN A 11 5.68 15.52 15.28
N SER A 12 5.39 16.69 15.84
CA SER A 12 4.05 17.29 15.85
C SER A 12 3.46 17.51 14.45
N LYS A 13 4.30 17.75 13.44
CA LYS A 13 3.87 17.96 12.06
C LYS A 13 3.25 16.70 11.46
N VAL A 14 3.73 15.52 11.85
CA VAL A 14 3.20 14.23 11.39
C VAL A 14 1.76 14.05 11.87
N ILE A 15 1.47 14.45 13.11
CA ILE A 15 0.11 14.44 13.65
C ILE A 15 -0.80 15.40 12.87
N GLU A 16 -0.33 16.63 12.63
CA GLU A 16 -1.08 17.62 11.84
C GLU A 16 -1.43 17.07 10.45
N PHE A 17 -0.47 16.45 9.77
CA PHE A 17 -0.66 15.86 8.44
C PHE A 17 -1.59 14.65 8.47
N ALA A 18 -1.46 13.77 9.47
CA ALA A 18 -2.33 12.61 9.63
C ALA A 18 -3.79 13.03 9.88
N VAL A 19 -4.00 14.04 10.73
CA VAL A 19 -5.34 14.59 11.02
C VAL A 19 -5.94 15.25 9.78
N LYS A 20 -5.17 16.07 9.05
CA LYS A 20 -5.61 16.69 7.80
C LYS A 20 -6.06 15.64 6.78
N LEU A 21 -5.23 14.62 6.56
CA LEU A 21 -5.53 13.54 5.64
C LEU A 21 -6.75 12.73 6.09
N GLY A 22 -6.84 12.38 7.37
CA GLY A 22 -7.97 11.65 7.94
C GLY A 22 -9.30 12.39 7.74
N LEU A 23 -9.33 13.71 7.99
CA LEU A 23 -10.51 14.54 7.74
C LEU A 23 -10.88 14.58 6.26
N ALA A 24 -9.88 14.76 5.39
CA ALA A 24 -10.10 14.83 3.94
C ALA A 24 -10.60 13.49 3.35
N LEU A 25 -10.23 12.38 3.97
CA LEU A 25 -10.72 11.03 3.67
C LEU A 25 -12.00 10.67 4.43
N ASN A 26 -12.68 11.64 5.04
CA ASN A 26 -13.93 11.44 5.78
C ASN A 26 -13.82 10.37 6.90
N CYS A 27 -12.63 10.15 7.44
CA CYS A 27 -12.40 9.17 8.50
C CYS A 27 -12.89 9.70 9.86
N ASN A 28 -13.25 8.78 10.74
CA ASN A 28 -13.42 9.06 12.15
C ASN A 28 -12.04 9.20 12.81
N LEU A 29 -11.76 10.37 13.38
CA LEU A 29 -10.50 10.62 14.09
C LEU A 29 -10.54 10.05 15.51
N ALA A 30 -9.44 9.43 15.92
CA ALA A 30 -9.25 8.98 17.29
C ALA A 30 -8.69 10.13 18.15
N PHE A 31 -9.40 10.50 19.22
CA PHE A 31 -8.89 11.46 20.22
C PHE A 31 -7.69 10.92 21.00
N ASN A 32 -7.60 9.59 21.11
CA ASN A 32 -6.45 8.89 21.68
C ASN A 32 -6.01 7.85 20.66
N SER A 33 -4.74 7.89 20.23
CA SER A 33 -4.12 6.86 19.40
C SER A 33 -2.85 6.35 20.07
N LYS A 34 -2.38 5.17 19.65
CA LYS A 34 -1.26 4.47 20.29
C LYS A 34 -0.21 4.11 19.25
N PHE A 35 1.06 4.27 19.60
CA PHE A 35 2.17 3.71 18.83
C PHE A 35 2.55 2.34 19.38
N ASP A 36 2.78 1.42 18.47
CA ASP A 36 3.14 0.03 18.68
C ASP A 36 4.49 -0.28 18.05
N ARG A 37 5.09 -1.41 18.47
CA ARG A 37 6.35 -1.90 17.90
C ARG A 37 6.08 -3.13 17.06
N LYS A 38 6.17 -2.98 15.74
CA LYS A 38 6.13 -4.09 14.78
C LYS A 38 7.53 -4.69 14.67
N GLN A 39 7.75 -5.85 15.31
CA GLN A 39 9.07 -6.47 15.44
C GLN A 39 9.39 -7.35 14.23
N TYR A 40 10.54 -7.12 13.60
CA TYR A 40 11.11 -7.98 12.58
C TYR A 40 12.59 -7.63 12.39
N PHE A 41 13.39 -8.61 12.00
CA PHE A 41 14.83 -8.43 11.80
C PHE A 41 15.12 -8.28 10.31
N TYR A 42 15.58 -7.09 9.92
CA TYR A 42 16.08 -6.83 8.58
C TYR A 42 17.17 -5.73 8.63
N PRO A 43 18.22 -5.78 7.79
CA PRO A 43 19.40 -4.91 7.98
C PRO A 43 19.13 -3.41 7.81
N ASP A 44 18.09 -3.03 7.07
CA ASP A 44 17.67 -1.63 6.89
C ASP A 44 16.82 -1.07 8.05
N LEU A 45 16.48 -1.91 9.03
CA LEU A 45 15.67 -1.55 10.20
C LEU A 45 16.52 -1.60 11.48
N PRO A 46 17.24 -0.51 11.80
CA PRO A 46 18.30 -0.54 12.80
C PRO A 46 17.84 -0.81 14.24
N LYS A 47 16.55 -0.69 14.53
CA LYS A 47 15.98 -0.92 15.88
C LYS A 47 15.53 -2.36 16.11
N GLY A 48 15.45 -3.20 15.06
CA GLY A 48 14.78 -4.51 15.12
C GLY A 48 13.26 -4.45 15.29
N TYR A 49 12.69 -3.25 15.20
CA TYR A 49 11.26 -3.00 15.16
C TYR A 49 10.97 -1.66 14.46
N GLN A 50 9.81 -1.60 13.81
CA GLN A 50 9.25 -0.39 13.22
C GLN A 50 8.21 0.17 14.20
N ILE A 51 8.28 1.47 14.47
CA ILE A 51 7.25 2.20 15.18
C ILE A 51 6.12 2.49 14.19
N SER A 52 4.94 1.93 14.46
CA SER A 52 3.72 2.09 13.67
C SER A 52 2.52 2.18 14.62
N GLN A 53 1.28 2.19 14.13
CA GLN A 53 0.09 2.06 14.97
C GLN A 53 -0.64 0.79 14.55
N PHE A 54 -0.93 -0.12 15.49
CA PHE A 54 -1.68 -1.34 15.22
C PHE A 54 -3.06 -1.27 15.85
N ASP A 55 -3.12 -1.20 17.19
CA ASP A 55 -4.36 -1.32 17.95
C ASP A 55 -5.32 -0.15 17.72
N VAL A 56 -4.79 1.08 17.82
CA VAL A 56 -5.59 2.31 17.77
C VAL A 56 -4.96 3.30 16.79
N PRO A 57 -5.34 3.25 15.49
CA PRO A 57 -4.86 4.20 14.49
C PRO A 57 -5.40 5.62 14.77
N ILE A 58 -4.76 6.62 14.19
CA ILE A 58 -5.18 8.02 14.32
C ILE A 58 -6.50 8.32 13.58
N ALA A 59 -6.81 7.59 12.50
CA ALA A 59 -8.07 7.72 11.79
C ALA A 59 -8.55 6.37 11.22
N ALA A 60 -9.86 6.14 11.18
CA ALA A 60 -10.45 4.90 10.67
C ALA A 60 -11.85 5.09 10.07
N ALA A 61 -12.30 4.10 9.29
CA ALA A 61 -13.65 4.02 8.73
C ALA A 61 -14.08 5.28 7.97
N GLY A 62 -13.29 5.65 6.95
CA GLY A 62 -13.58 6.76 6.05
C GLY A 62 -13.94 6.30 4.64
N PHE A 63 -13.86 7.20 3.67
CA PHE A 63 -14.07 6.91 2.26
C PHE A 63 -13.47 7.99 1.35
N LEU A 64 -13.19 7.60 0.11
CA LEU A 64 -12.80 8.48 -0.98
C LEU A 64 -13.79 8.33 -2.14
N ASP A 65 -14.29 9.47 -2.62
CA ASP A 65 -15.12 9.55 -3.81
C ASP A 65 -14.22 9.78 -5.03
N VAL A 66 -14.45 9.01 -6.10
CA VAL A 66 -13.62 8.97 -7.31
C VAL A 66 -14.52 8.97 -8.54
N ASP A 67 -14.22 9.87 -9.48
CA ASP A 67 -14.86 9.88 -10.79
C ASP A 67 -14.08 8.97 -11.76
N ILE A 68 -14.77 7.94 -12.27
CA ILE A 68 -14.22 7.05 -13.29
C ILE A 68 -14.36 7.73 -14.66
N PRO A 69 -13.30 7.78 -15.49
CA PRO A 69 -13.37 8.36 -16.83
C PRO A 69 -14.42 7.67 -17.72
N LEU A 70 -15.06 8.46 -18.60
CA LEU A 70 -16.11 7.96 -19.51
C LEU A 70 -15.64 6.84 -20.44
N GLU A 71 -14.37 6.88 -20.86
CA GLU A 71 -13.76 5.82 -21.69
C GLU A 71 -13.69 4.46 -21.00
N PHE A 72 -13.83 4.43 -19.67
CA PHE A 72 -13.86 3.23 -18.84
C PHE A 72 -15.25 2.96 -18.22
N GLY A 73 -16.30 3.50 -18.84
CA GLY A 73 -17.69 3.29 -18.43
C GLY A 73 -18.26 4.43 -17.58
N GLY A 74 -17.44 5.38 -17.13
CA GLY A 74 -17.89 6.55 -16.41
C GLY A 74 -18.42 6.28 -15.00
N GLY A 75 -18.66 7.36 -14.27
CA GLY A 75 -19.50 7.36 -13.07
C GLY A 75 -18.76 7.71 -11.79
N HIS A 76 -19.55 8.05 -10.78
CA HIS A 76 -19.07 8.45 -9.47
C HIS A 76 -19.10 7.23 -8.53
N LYS A 77 -17.95 6.84 -8.00
CA LYS A 77 -17.81 5.70 -7.10
C LYS A 77 -17.21 6.12 -5.78
N ARG A 78 -17.65 5.46 -4.72
CA ARG A 78 -17.11 5.61 -3.37
C ARG A 78 -16.32 4.36 -3.00
N PHE A 79 -15.11 4.55 -2.51
CA PHE A 79 -14.25 3.49 -2.01
C PHE A 79 -13.96 3.70 -0.52
N GLY A 80 -14.15 2.69 0.30
CA GLY A 80 -13.93 2.75 1.74
C GLY A 80 -12.45 2.86 2.13
N ILE A 81 -12.20 3.54 3.25
CA ILE A 81 -10.92 3.58 3.95
C ILE A 81 -11.07 2.85 5.27
N THR A 82 -10.36 1.73 5.44
CA THR A 82 -10.33 1.01 6.71
C THR A 82 -9.64 1.84 7.78
N ARG A 83 -8.42 2.33 7.48
CA ARG A 83 -7.58 3.07 8.44
C ARG A 83 -6.53 3.94 7.76
N VAL A 84 -6.13 4.98 8.48
CA VAL A 84 -4.90 5.75 8.24
C VAL A 84 -4.08 5.69 9.51
N HIS A 85 -2.81 5.29 9.42
CA HIS A 85 -1.91 5.28 10.57
C HIS A 85 -0.54 5.90 10.28
N MET A 86 0.07 6.40 11.34
CA MET A 86 1.43 6.94 11.30
C MET A 86 2.44 5.82 11.51
N GLU A 87 3.49 5.82 10.71
CA GLU A 87 4.63 4.94 10.92
C GLU A 87 5.94 5.60 10.51
N GLU A 88 7.05 4.90 10.76
CA GLU A 88 8.37 5.30 10.29
C GLU A 88 8.85 4.41 9.15
N ASP A 89 9.56 4.96 8.18
CA ASP A 89 10.16 4.18 7.10
C ASP A 89 11.42 3.44 7.54
N ALA A 90 11.73 2.36 6.82
CA ALA A 90 13.01 1.68 6.91
C ALA A 90 14.07 2.36 6.02
N GLY A 91 15.32 1.94 6.19
CA GLY A 91 16.42 2.33 5.32
C GLY A 91 16.26 1.78 3.90
N LYS A 92 17.35 1.84 3.13
CA LYS A 92 17.45 1.27 1.79
C LYS A 92 18.59 0.25 1.76
N LEU A 93 18.34 -0.88 1.11
CA LEU A 93 19.38 -1.84 0.75
C LEU A 93 19.78 -1.65 -0.72
N MET A 94 21.09 -1.71 -0.96
CA MET A 94 21.66 -1.76 -2.30
C MET A 94 22.50 -3.03 -2.40
N HIS A 95 22.06 -3.97 -3.24
CA HIS A 95 22.76 -5.23 -3.44
C HIS A 95 23.88 -5.05 -4.46
N ALA A 96 25.05 -5.62 -4.18
CA ALA A 96 26.15 -5.62 -5.14
C ALA A 96 25.74 -6.39 -6.40
N GLU A 97 26.18 -5.96 -7.59
CA GLU A 97 25.83 -6.61 -8.86
C GLU A 97 26.21 -8.09 -8.91
N ASN A 98 27.27 -8.48 -8.19
CA ASN A 98 27.72 -9.86 -8.07
C ASN A 98 27.02 -10.66 -6.94
N GLY A 99 26.07 -10.06 -6.22
CA GLY A 99 25.29 -10.70 -5.16
C GLY A 99 26.03 -10.99 -3.85
N ASN A 100 27.32 -10.64 -3.73
CA ASN A 100 28.15 -11.10 -2.60
C ASN A 100 27.95 -10.32 -1.29
N PHE A 101 27.38 -9.11 -1.36
CA PHE A 101 27.09 -8.29 -0.18
C PHE A 101 25.99 -7.27 -0.47
N SER A 102 25.47 -6.68 0.60
CA SER A 102 24.50 -5.58 0.53
C SER A 102 25.02 -4.38 1.30
N GLN A 103 24.84 -3.20 0.76
CA GLN A 103 25.13 -1.93 1.42
C GLN A 103 23.84 -1.40 2.05
N VAL A 104 23.94 -0.91 3.29
CA VAL A 104 22.81 -0.36 4.04
C VAL A 104 22.92 1.15 4.07
N ASP A 105 21.94 1.84 3.49
CA ASP A 105 21.78 3.28 3.61
C ASP A 105 20.61 3.60 4.56
N LEU A 106 20.93 4.23 5.71
CA LEU A 106 19.95 4.56 6.74
C LEU A 106 19.44 6.01 6.66
N ASN A 107 19.74 6.77 5.60
CA ASN A 107 19.26 8.15 5.45
C ASN A 107 17.73 8.26 5.44
N ARG A 108 17.04 7.23 4.92
CA ARG A 108 15.58 7.13 4.90
C ARG A 108 14.98 6.59 6.21
N ALA A 109 15.77 5.89 7.04
CA ALA A 109 15.25 5.23 8.23
C ALA A 109 14.73 6.26 9.25
N GLY A 110 13.45 6.16 9.62
CA GLY A 110 12.80 7.13 10.52
C GLY A 110 12.02 8.24 9.82
N VAL A 111 12.04 8.31 8.47
CA VAL A 111 11.19 9.23 7.72
C VAL A 111 9.72 8.94 8.02
N PRO A 112 8.87 9.94 8.33
CA PRO A 112 7.47 9.70 8.62
C PRO A 112 6.69 9.19 7.41
N LEU A 113 5.81 8.22 7.64
CA LEU A 113 4.87 7.70 6.65
C LEU A 113 3.45 7.79 7.20
N LEU A 114 2.51 7.95 6.27
CA LEU A 114 1.09 7.73 6.50
C LEU A 114 0.68 6.54 5.65
N GLU A 115 0.40 5.41 6.29
CA GLU A 115 -0.14 4.24 5.61
C GLU A 115 -1.66 4.37 5.56
N ILE A 116 -2.22 4.19 4.36
CA ILE A 116 -3.66 4.23 4.09
C ILE A 116 -4.06 2.83 3.64
N VAL A 117 -4.98 2.21 4.36
CA VAL A 117 -5.53 0.90 4.01
C VAL A 117 -6.94 1.10 3.52
N SER A 118 -7.21 0.75 2.26
CA SER A 118 -8.55 0.76 1.68
C SER A 118 -9.34 -0.49 2.06
N GLU A 119 -10.66 -0.35 2.02
CA GLU A 119 -11.57 -1.49 1.95
C GLU A 119 -11.42 -2.20 0.59
N PRO A 120 -11.73 -3.51 0.50
CA PRO A 120 -11.67 -4.28 -0.74
C PRO A 120 -12.87 -3.96 -1.66
N ASP A 121 -13.05 -2.68 -2.01
CA ASP A 121 -14.19 -2.16 -2.78
C ASP A 121 -13.94 -2.06 -4.28
N MET A 122 -12.68 -1.90 -4.69
CA MET A 122 -12.27 -1.86 -6.09
C MET A 122 -12.50 -3.23 -6.77
N ARG A 123 -12.88 -3.21 -8.04
CA ARG A 123 -13.29 -4.42 -8.80
C ARG A 123 -12.43 -4.72 -10.03
N ASN A 124 -11.57 -3.80 -10.45
CA ASN A 124 -10.67 -3.97 -11.60
C ASN A 124 -9.45 -3.05 -11.48
N GLY A 125 -8.47 -3.22 -12.37
CA GLY A 125 -7.25 -2.43 -12.38
C GLY A 125 -7.48 -0.92 -12.58
N ILE A 126 -8.47 -0.55 -13.39
CA ILE A 126 -8.78 0.86 -13.69
C ILE A 126 -9.26 1.57 -12.43
N GLU A 127 -10.25 1.01 -11.73
CA GLU A 127 -10.75 1.57 -10.46
C GLU A 127 -9.63 1.76 -9.44
N ALA A 128 -8.72 0.78 -9.34
CA ALA A 128 -7.56 0.88 -8.45
C ALA A 128 -6.58 1.98 -8.86
N SER A 129 -6.32 2.13 -10.16
CA SER A 129 -5.45 3.18 -10.67
C SER A 129 -6.04 4.58 -10.45
N GLU A 130 -7.34 4.76 -10.67
CA GLU A 130 -8.03 6.03 -10.45
C GLU A 130 -8.14 6.37 -8.96
N TYR A 131 -8.39 5.38 -8.11
CA TYR A 131 -8.35 5.54 -6.65
C TYR A 131 -6.96 6.01 -6.18
N ALA A 132 -5.88 5.37 -6.66
CA ALA A 132 -4.51 5.77 -6.31
C ALA A 132 -4.15 7.16 -6.86
N ALA A 133 -4.61 7.50 -8.06
CA ALA A 133 -4.44 8.83 -8.65
C ALA A 133 -5.20 9.91 -7.87
N GLU A 134 -6.43 9.63 -7.42
CA GLU A 134 -7.20 10.55 -6.59
C GLU A 134 -6.57 10.75 -5.21
N LEU A 135 -6.07 9.68 -4.58
CA LEU A 135 -5.26 9.81 -3.37
C LEU A 135 -4.04 10.69 -3.57
N GLN A 136 -3.31 10.52 -4.69
CA GLN A 136 -2.17 11.37 -5.02
C GLN A 136 -2.57 12.84 -5.18
N ARG A 137 -3.69 13.11 -5.86
CA ARG A 137 -4.24 14.47 -6.00
C ARG A 137 -4.57 15.07 -4.64
N LEU A 138 -5.22 14.30 -3.78
CA LEU A 138 -5.61 14.71 -2.43
C LEU A 138 -4.40 15.06 -1.56
N VAL A 139 -3.40 14.19 -1.47
CA VAL A 139 -2.22 14.44 -0.61
C VAL A 139 -1.40 15.64 -1.09
N ARG A 140 -1.34 15.86 -2.41
CA ARG A 140 -0.71 17.05 -3.01
C ARG A 140 -1.49 18.31 -2.70
N TYR A 141 -2.81 18.27 -2.85
CA TYR A 141 -3.69 19.41 -2.55
C TYR A 141 -3.57 19.85 -1.08
N LEU A 142 -3.54 18.88 -0.16
CA LEU A 142 -3.36 19.15 1.27
C LEU A 142 -1.94 19.62 1.63
N GLY A 143 -0.96 19.48 0.72
CA GLY A 143 0.45 19.79 0.97
C GLY A 143 1.13 18.85 1.97
N VAL A 144 0.62 17.62 2.12
CA VAL A 144 1.17 16.62 3.08
C VAL A 144 2.23 15.71 2.46
N SER A 145 2.19 15.51 1.14
CA SER A 145 3.19 14.76 0.37
C SER A 145 3.22 15.24 -1.10
N ASN A 146 4.36 15.12 -1.77
CA ASN A 146 4.44 15.31 -3.22
C ASN A 146 3.90 14.09 -4.01
N GLY A 147 3.66 12.96 -3.32
CA GLY A 147 3.00 11.77 -3.86
C GLY A 147 3.65 11.15 -5.09
N ASN A 148 4.94 11.39 -5.35
CA ASN A 148 5.64 10.91 -6.53
C ASN A 148 6.08 9.44 -6.35
N MET A 149 5.54 8.54 -7.17
CA MET A 149 5.93 7.12 -7.13
C MET A 149 7.38 6.89 -7.53
N GLN A 150 7.92 7.66 -8.49
CA GLN A 150 9.29 7.49 -8.99
C GLN A 150 10.34 7.85 -7.92
N GLU A 151 10.01 8.81 -7.05
CA GLU A 151 10.85 9.20 -5.91
C GLU A 151 10.61 8.32 -4.68
N GLY A 152 9.60 7.45 -4.72
CA GLY A 152 9.23 6.56 -3.61
C GLY A 152 8.44 7.24 -2.48
N SER A 153 7.93 8.46 -2.69
CA SER A 153 7.10 9.17 -1.70
C SER A 153 5.61 8.79 -1.75
N LEU A 154 5.22 7.98 -2.73
CA LEU A 154 3.99 7.20 -2.76
C LEU A 154 4.34 5.76 -3.15
N ARG A 155 3.92 4.80 -2.33
CA ARG A 155 4.09 3.36 -2.58
C ARG A 155 2.73 2.69 -2.44
N CYS A 156 2.48 1.69 -3.27
CA CYS A 156 1.23 0.95 -3.26
C CYS A 156 1.52 -0.54 -3.43
N ASP A 157 1.06 -1.33 -2.46
CA ASP A 157 0.93 -2.78 -2.58
C ASP A 157 -0.55 -3.09 -2.84
N VAL A 158 -0.83 -4.02 -3.74
CA VAL A 158 -2.22 -4.36 -4.12
C VAL A 158 -2.57 -5.77 -3.68
N ASN A 159 -3.80 -5.95 -3.21
CA ASN A 159 -4.30 -7.24 -2.75
C ASN A 159 -5.43 -7.68 -3.68
N VAL A 160 -5.25 -8.82 -4.35
CA VAL A 160 -6.18 -9.33 -5.38
C VAL A 160 -6.72 -10.69 -4.97
N SER A 161 -8.03 -10.84 -5.03
CA SER A 161 -8.72 -12.13 -4.96
C SER A 161 -9.91 -12.10 -5.91
N VAL A 162 -10.20 -13.23 -6.55
CA VAL A 162 -11.42 -13.40 -7.36
C VAL A 162 -12.45 -14.24 -6.60
N ARG A 163 -13.72 -14.09 -6.97
CA ARG A 163 -14.81 -14.92 -6.43
C ARG A 163 -15.94 -15.06 -7.46
N PRO A 164 -16.71 -16.16 -7.41
CA PRO A 164 -17.93 -16.30 -8.19
C PRO A 164 -18.93 -15.15 -7.96
N ILE A 165 -19.67 -14.80 -9.00
CA ILE A 165 -20.70 -13.75 -8.93
C ILE A 165 -21.76 -14.16 -7.91
N GLY A 166 -22.16 -13.22 -7.04
CA GLY A 166 -23.14 -13.43 -5.98
C GLY A 166 -22.57 -14.03 -4.69
N GLN A 167 -21.31 -14.50 -4.69
CA GLN A 167 -20.67 -14.97 -3.47
C GLN A 167 -20.21 -13.80 -2.59
N SER A 168 -20.60 -13.81 -1.31
CA SER A 168 -20.22 -12.77 -0.35
C SER A 168 -18.79 -12.96 0.18
N LYS A 169 -18.35 -14.20 0.37
CA LYS A 169 -17.02 -14.52 0.89
C LYS A 169 -15.94 -14.23 -0.16
N PHE A 170 -14.88 -13.52 0.23
CA PHE A 170 -13.70 -13.30 -0.60
C PHE A 170 -12.91 -14.60 -0.83
N GLY A 171 -12.26 -14.68 -1.99
CA GLY A 171 -11.36 -15.78 -2.35
C GLY A 171 -9.99 -15.68 -1.66
N THR A 172 -9.08 -16.58 -2.02
CA THR A 172 -7.70 -16.51 -1.52
C THR A 172 -7.01 -15.25 -2.04
N LYS A 173 -6.35 -14.53 -1.13
CA LYS A 173 -5.71 -13.25 -1.41
C LYS A 173 -4.28 -13.43 -1.89
N VAL A 174 -3.94 -12.83 -3.03
CA VAL A 174 -2.56 -12.66 -3.50
C VAL A 174 -2.19 -11.18 -3.37
N GLU A 175 -1.02 -10.91 -2.79
CA GLU A 175 -0.47 -9.57 -2.69
C GLU A 175 0.53 -9.33 -3.83
N VAL A 176 0.38 -8.26 -4.61
CA VAL A 176 1.33 -7.87 -5.66
C VAL A 176 2.07 -6.61 -5.23
N LYS A 177 3.40 -6.68 -5.23
CA LYS A 177 4.31 -5.59 -4.84
C LYS A 177 5.13 -5.08 -6.01
N ASN A 178 5.89 -4.01 -5.75
CA ASN A 178 6.82 -3.38 -6.68
C ASN A 178 6.14 -2.73 -7.90
N LEU A 179 5.07 -1.99 -7.65
CA LEU A 179 4.34 -1.24 -8.67
C LEU A 179 4.87 0.19 -8.77
N ASN A 180 5.49 0.51 -9.91
CA ASN A 180 6.19 1.80 -10.10
C ASN A 180 5.33 2.89 -10.75
N SER A 181 4.13 2.56 -11.23
CA SER A 181 3.19 3.51 -11.81
C SER A 181 1.73 3.06 -11.66
N PHE A 182 0.79 3.98 -11.79
CA PHE A 182 -0.65 3.65 -11.80
C PHE A 182 -1.04 2.78 -13.00
N ALA A 183 -0.36 2.95 -14.14
CA ALA A 183 -0.57 2.10 -15.30
C ALA A 183 -0.06 0.66 -15.04
N SER A 184 1.09 0.52 -14.37
CA SER A 184 1.62 -0.77 -13.92
C SER A 184 0.68 -1.45 -12.93
N MET A 185 0.11 -0.66 -12.01
CA MET A 185 -0.89 -1.14 -11.05
C MET A 185 -2.11 -1.73 -11.76
N SER A 186 -2.72 -1.00 -12.70
CA SER A 186 -3.88 -1.51 -13.44
C SER A 186 -3.55 -2.83 -14.14
N ARG A 187 -2.43 -2.86 -14.89
CA ARG A 187 -2.01 -4.06 -15.63
C ARG A 187 -1.72 -5.25 -14.71
N ALA A 188 -1.06 -5.02 -13.58
CA ALA A 188 -0.72 -6.07 -12.62
C ALA A 188 -1.99 -6.69 -12.01
N ILE A 189 -2.97 -5.85 -11.65
CA ILE A 189 -4.25 -6.30 -11.12
C ILE A 189 -5.00 -7.12 -12.17
N ASP A 190 -5.14 -6.60 -13.40
CA ASP A 190 -5.89 -7.28 -14.47
C ASP A 190 -5.23 -8.61 -14.89
N PHE A 191 -3.88 -8.66 -14.86
CA PHE A 191 -3.12 -9.89 -15.07
C PHE A 191 -3.41 -10.90 -13.96
N GLU A 192 -3.33 -10.51 -12.69
CA GLU A 192 -3.55 -11.42 -11.57
C GLU A 192 -5.01 -11.90 -11.50
N ILE A 193 -5.98 -11.03 -11.83
CA ILE A 193 -7.39 -11.42 -12.00
C ILE A 193 -7.50 -12.51 -13.08
N SER A 194 -6.90 -12.27 -14.26
CA SER A 194 -6.95 -13.22 -15.37
C SER A 194 -6.31 -14.56 -15.01
N ARG A 195 -5.18 -14.54 -14.29
CA ARG A 195 -4.49 -15.74 -13.78
C ARG A 195 -5.38 -16.55 -12.84
N GLN A 196 -5.98 -15.90 -11.84
CA GLN A 196 -6.84 -16.59 -10.88
C GLN A 196 -8.12 -17.12 -11.53
N VAL A 197 -8.73 -16.37 -12.45
CA VAL A 197 -9.89 -16.83 -13.22
C VAL A 197 -9.55 -18.06 -14.08
N LEU A 198 -8.39 -18.06 -14.73
CA LEU A 198 -7.93 -19.20 -15.53
C LEU A 198 -7.78 -20.45 -14.66
N LEU A 199 -7.11 -20.34 -13.51
CA LEU A 199 -6.94 -21.45 -12.56
C LEU A 199 -8.29 -22.00 -12.08
N HIS A 200 -9.23 -21.13 -11.71
CA HIS A 200 -10.60 -21.55 -11.38
C HIS A 200 -11.29 -22.27 -12.55
N SER A 201 -11.16 -21.76 -13.78
CA SER A 201 -11.79 -22.38 -14.95
C SER A 201 -11.22 -23.76 -15.30
N GLN A 202 -9.98 -24.04 -14.87
CA GLN A 202 -9.28 -25.31 -15.08
C GLN A 202 -9.44 -26.29 -13.91
N GLY A 203 -10.19 -25.92 -12.85
CA GLY A 203 -10.31 -26.72 -11.63
C GLY A 203 -9.01 -26.80 -10.83
N GLN A 204 -8.17 -25.77 -10.93
CA GLN A 204 -6.86 -25.63 -10.29
C GLN A 204 -6.87 -24.52 -9.22
N GLU A 205 -8.02 -24.27 -8.59
CA GLU A 205 -8.16 -23.25 -7.55
C GLU A 205 -7.28 -23.48 -6.31
N ASP A 206 -6.85 -24.72 -6.08
CA ASP A 206 -5.90 -25.11 -5.03
C ASP A 206 -4.51 -24.51 -5.23
N GLN A 207 -4.16 -24.12 -6.46
CA GLN A 207 -2.92 -23.42 -6.79
C GLN A 207 -2.99 -21.92 -6.45
N ILE A 208 -4.17 -21.38 -6.13
CA ILE A 208 -4.31 -20.00 -5.65
C ILE A 208 -4.07 -20.00 -4.15
N VAL A 209 -2.79 -19.96 -3.77
CA VAL A 209 -2.34 -19.85 -2.38
C VAL A 209 -2.12 -18.40 -1.98
N GLN A 210 -2.16 -18.13 -0.67
CA GLN A 210 -1.85 -16.80 -0.16
C GLN A 210 -0.35 -16.56 -0.22
N GLU A 211 0.06 -15.60 -1.04
CA GLU A 211 1.46 -15.31 -1.30
C GLU A 211 1.68 -13.86 -1.73
N THR A 212 2.95 -13.46 -1.70
CA THR A 212 3.41 -12.19 -2.27
C THR A 212 4.06 -12.46 -3.62
N ARG A 213 3.61 -11.73 -4.64
CA ARG A 213 4.15 -11.76 -6.00
C ARG A 213 4.76 -10.40 -6.35
N LEU A 214 5.75 -10.41 -7.22
CA LEU A 214 6.34 -9.21 -7.79
C LEU A 214 5.82 -8.99 -9.21
N TRP A 215 5.65 -7.72 -9.58
CA TRP A 215 5.32 -7.32 -10.95
C TRP A 215 6.58 -6.92 -11.72
N GLU A 216 6.76 -7.48 -12.91
CA GLU A 216 7.78 -7.05 -13.87
C GLU A 216 7.13 -6.58 -15.19
N GLU A 217 7.52 -5.39 -15.63
CA GLU A 217 7.16 -4.88 -16.95
C GLU A 217 8.26 -5.23 -17.96
N GLY A 218 7.90 -6.03 -18.96
CA GLY A 218 8.79 -6.46 -20.02
C GLY A 218 8.02 -6.82 -21.29
N SER A 219 8.66 -7.55 -22.21
CA SER A 219 8.03 -8.03 -23.45
C SER A 219 6.91 -9.05 -23.20
N GLN A 220 6.89 -9.70 -22.04
CA GLN A 220 5.73 -10.42 -21.51
C GLN A 220 5.48 -9.92 -20.08
N ASN A 221 4.32 -9.30 -19.88
CA ASN A 221 3.87 -8.90 -18.55
C ASN A 221 3.61 -10.14 -17.70
N GLN A 222 4.23 -10.22 -16.51
CA GLN A 222 4.09 -11.38 -15.65
C GLN A 222 4.19 -11.00 -14.16
N THR A 223 3.46 -11.74 -13.32
CA THR A 223 3.70 -11.79 -11.88
C THR A 223 4.49 -13.06 -11.56
N PHE A 224 5.43 -12.99 -10.62
CA PHE A 224 6.23 -14.14 -10.15
C PHE A 224 6.37 -14.13 -8.63
N HIS A 225 6.67 -15.28 -8.05
CA HIS A 225 6.82 -15.42 -6.59
C HIS A 225 8.06 -14.65 -6.11
N GLN A 226 7.94 -13.96 -4.98
CA GLN A 226 9.07 -13.29 -4.32
C GLN A 226 10.05 -14.27 -3.69
#